data_AF-A0A1H4Z926-F1
#
_entry.id   AF-A0A1H4Z926-F1
#
_cell.length_a   1.000
_cell.length_b   1.000
_cell.length_c   1.000
_cell.angle_alpha   90.00
_cell.angle_beta   90.00
_cell.angle_gamma   90.00
#
_symmetry.space_group_name_H-M   'P 1'
#
loop_
_entity.id
_entity.type
_entity.pdbx_description
1 polymer ?
#
loop_
_entity_poly.entity_id
_entity_poly.type
_entity_poly.pdbx_seq_one_letter_code
_entity_poly.pdbx_strand_id
1 'polypeptide(L)'
;MWGDNGRTARALWGGGLALLLAVVLAGCGDGGGQSEGPTGSATGASKGSASGGSGGSRTGLLYRDKEVSLSNVQAIKNGCPSDFNFYVEFADSGPRVLGPDESNPRLNDDGDQTDEGRPPVLSWEPPCSWDNEVLDFDDVPVAKVAADAGDLDQAGCQDAARAAVGNGTHVDRYKTRALAAGDRFCEDFAAGGRVVLLRVVKASGSPVGELTLSATLWAGPAKTEGAPAQPGDKVYENQPVTVSDDVAKGHGCVFGSVGLGSDMPVVTYRSRLNGGGGDIEYFPSCLSGSPKMRFSAYVARVKGAADMDLTACQDAAARGESNELEVPVSELRTGDGFCRFDSLDKDVALLKVTAVTAKAPASVTFSVTRWEAPEPS
;
A
#
# COMPACT_ATOMS: atom_id res chain seq x y z
N MET A 1 31.28 35.56 -19.65
CA MET A 1 31.86 36.55 -18.73
C MET A 1 31.25 36.34 -17.37
N TRP A 2 32.13 36.34 -16.36
CA TRP A 2 32.04 36.19 -14.90
C TRP A 2 30.67 36.39 -14.21
N GLY A 3 30.41 35.77 -13.04
CA GLY A 3 31.43 35.52 -12.02
C GLY A 3 31.09 34.54 -10.90
N ASP A 4 32.20 34.03 -10.39
CA ASP A 4 32.40 33.50 -9.05
C ASP A 4 31.83 34.40 -7.96
N ASN A 5 31.27 33.76 -6.93
CA ASN A 5 31.33 34.25 -5.57
C ASN A 5 31.57 33.05 -4.64
N GLY A 6 32.83 32.82 -4.30
CA GLY A 6 33.20 31.97 -3.18
C GLY A 6 32.87 32.65 -1.84
N ARG A 7 32.60 31.85 -0.81
CA ARG A 7 33.07 32.15 0.54
C ARG A 7 33.31 30.88 1.34
N THR A 8 34.42 30.95 2.05
CA THR A 8 35.20 29.91 2.72
C THR A 8 34.72 29.57 4.14
N ALA A 9 34.91 28.30 4.48
CA ALA A 9 35.52 27.73 5.69
C ALA A 9 34.97 28.08 7.09
N ARG A 10 34.70 27.01 7.86
CA ARG A 10 35.28 26.81 9.20
C ARG A 10 35.41 25.31 9.51
N ALA A 11 36.64 24.91 9.81
CA ALA A 11 37.03 23.63 10.37
C ALA A 11 37.13 23.75 11.90
N LEU A 12 36.73 22.70 12.63
CA LEU A 12 37.15 22.34 13.99
C LEU A 12 37.08 20.79 14.04
N TRP A 13 38.22 20.08 13.93
CA TRP A 13 39.08 19.62 15.04
C TRP A 13 38.42 18.64 16.02
N GLY A 14 38.93 17.41 16.08
CA GLY A 14 39.07 16.68 17.36
C GLY A 14 38.76 15.17 17.34
N GLY A 15 39.81 14.34 17.33
CA GLY A 15 39.84 12.95 17.86
C GLY A 15 39.47 11.85 16.86
N GLY A 16 40.28 10.87 16.48
CA GLY A 16 41.54 10.38 17.05
C GLY A 16 41.30 9.16 17.96
N LEU A 17 41.59 7.95 17.42
CA LEU A 17 41.70 6.63 18.07
C LEU A 17 40.38 5.94 18.49
N ALA A 18 40.18 4.62 18.37
CA ALA A 18 41.07 3.51 17.99
C ALA A 18 40.23 2.32 17.48
N LEU A 19 40.76 1.61 16.48
CA LEU A 19 40.36 0.26 16.10
C LEU A 19 40.61 -0.72 17.27
N LEU A 20 39.61 -1.54 17.59
CA LEU A 20 39.83 -2.83 18.24
C LEU A 20 39.25 -3.92 17.34
N LEU A 21 40.15 -4.57 16.60
CA LEU A 21 39.91 -5.90 16.04
C LEU A 21 39.81 -6.90 17.20
N ALA A 22 38.71 -7.63 17.28
CA ALA A 22 38.67 -8.92 17.97
C ALA A 22 38.49 -10.02 16.92
N VAL A 23 39.61 -10.64 16.58
CA VAL A 23 39.68 -11.93 15.88
C VAL A 23 39.35 -13.01 16.91
N VAL A 24 38.37 -13.85 16.62
CA VAL A 24 38.25 -15.17 17.26
C VAL A 24 38.23 -16.22 16.15
N LEU A 25 39.38 -16.87 15.98
CA LEU A 25 39.57 -18.12 15.25
C LEU A 25 39.66 -19.24 16.29
N ALA A 26 38.76 -20.22 16.19
CA ALA A 26 38.92 -21.65 16.52
C ALA A 26 37.50 -22.26 16.65
N GLY A 27 37.18 -23.43 16.12
CA GLY A 27 38.07 -24.51 15.72
C GLY A 27 37.55 -25.34 14.56
N CYS A 28 38.52 -26.09 14.03
CA CYS A 28 38.40 -27.16 13.07
C CYS A 28 37.40 -28.24 13.51
N GLY A 29 36.59 -28.69 12.56
CA GLY A 29 35.84 -29.94 12.62
C GLY A 29 35.89 -30.56 11.24
N ASP A 30 36.94 -31.35 11.02
CA ASP A 30 37.21 -32.15 9.84
C ASP A 30 36.17 -33.29 9.75
N GLY A 31 35.67 -33.57 8.55
CA GLY A 31 34.57 -34.51 8.32
C GLY A 31 34.39 -34.78 6.83
N GLY A 32 35.41 -35.40 6.23
CA GLY A 32 35.40 -35.83 4.84
C GLY A 32 34.33 -36.88 4.52
N GLY A 33 33.91 -36.90 3.26
CA GLY A 33 32.95 -37.88 2.76
C GLY A 33 32.59 -37.72 1.28
N GLN A 34 33.58 -37.92 0.42
CA GLN A 34 33.51 -38.52 -0.93
C GLN A 34 32.35 -38.19 -1.90
N SER A 35 32.73 -37.54 -2.99
CA SER A 35 32.02 -37.46 -4.27
C SER A 35 32.02 -38.81 -5.00
N GLU A 36 30.87 -39.24 -5.52
CA GLU A 36 30.76 -39.99 -6.78
C GLU A 36 29.44 -39.60 -7.48
N GLY A 37 29.55 -39.19 -8.73
CA GLY A 37 28.53 -39.42 -9.75
C GLY A 37 29.24 -39.94 -10.99
N PRO A 38 28.59 -40.13 -12.14
CA PRO A 38 27.20 -40.49 -12.40
C PRO A 38 27.13 -41.78 -13.27
N THR A 39 25.94 -42.35 -13.52
CA THR A 39 25.56 -42.98 -14.81
C THR A 39 24.11 -43.50 -14.77
N GLY A 40 23.36 -43.32 -15.86
CA GLY A 40 22.19 -44.15 -16.17
C GLY A 40 21.00 -43.44 -16.80
N SER A 41 21.04 -43.19 -18.10
CA SER A 41 19.86 -42.90 -18.92
C SER A 41 19.09 -44.20 -19.25
N ALA A 42 17.75 -44.18 -19.20
CA ALA A 42 16.85 -44.60 -20.30
C ALA A 42 15.37 -44.78 -19.85
N THR A 43 14.50 -43.97 -20.47
CA THR A 43 13.15 -44.27 -21.01
C THR A 43 12.08 -44.98 -20.16
N GLY A 44 10.90 -44.36 -20.09
CA GLY A 44 9.64 -45.05 -19.83
C GLY A 44 8.48 -44.12 -19.47
N ALA A 45 7.80 -43.57 -20.48
CA ALA A 45 6.55 -42.84 -20.27
C ALA A 45 5.47 -43.78 -19.70
N SER A 46 4.74 -43.32 -18.69
CA SER A 46 3.37 -43.76 -18.46
C SER A 46 2.49 -42.55 -18.15
N LYS A 47 1.49 -42.36 -19.02
CA LYS A 47 0.34 -41.48 -18.80
C LYS A 47 -0.37 -41.93 -17.53
N GLY A 48 -0.32 -41.10 -16.49
CA GLY A 48 -1.17 -41.22 -15.32
C GLY A 48 -2.01 -39.94 -15.22
N SER A 49 -3.26 -40.03 -15.68
CA SER A 49 -4.28 -39.03 -15.41
C SER A 49 -4.42 -38.84 -13.89
N ALA A 50 -3.99 -37.69 -13.38
CA ALA A 50 -4.46 -37.20 -12.09
C ALA A 50 -5.66 -36.28 -12.37
N SER A 51 -6.82 -36.90 -12.52
CA SER A 51 -8.10 -36.25 -12.36
C SER A 51 -8.27 -35.81 -10.90
N GLY A 52 -8.59 -34.54 -10.69
CA GLY A 52 -9.35 -34.08 -9.53
C GLY A 52 -8.63 -34.09 -8.18
N GLY A 53 -7.86 -33.03 -7.93
CA GLY A 53 -7.74 -32.48 -6.59
C GLY A 53 -8.32 -31.07 -6.62
N SER A 54 -9.53 -30.86 -6.10
CA SER A 54 -10.00 -29.52 -5.76
C SER A 54 -8.90 -28.85 -4.95
N GLY A 55 -8.35 -27.75 -5.46
CA GLY A 55 -7.42 -26.90 -4.73
C GLY A 55 -8.15 -26.40 -3.49
N GLY A 56 -8.00 -27.11 -2.38
CA GLY A 56 -8.47 -26.64 -1.09
C GLY A 56 -7.77 -25.32 -0.86
N SER A 57 -8.53 -24.22 -0.93
CA SER A 57 -8.05 -22.90 -0.55
C SER A 57 -7.46 -23.02 0.84
N ARG A 58 -6.12 -23.07 0.92
CA ARG A 58 -5.41 -23.13 2.19
C ARG A 58 -5.69 -21.80 2.85
N THR A 59 -6.46 -21.82 3.93
CA THR A 59 -6.71 -20.66 4.78
C THR A 59 -5.88 -20.80 6.05
N GLY A 60 -5.48 -19.69 6.64
CA GLY A 60 -4.63 -19.61 7.82
C GLY A 60 -3.17 -19.27 7.51
N LEU A 61 -2.32 -19.41 8.54
CA LEU A 61 -0.89 -19.11 8.47
C LEU A 61 -0.19 -20.05 7.47
N LEU A 62 0.46 -19.48 6.44
CA LEU A 62 1.26 -20.24 5.49
C LEU A 62 2.70 -20.41 6.00
N TYR A 63 3.31 -19.32 6.45
CA TYR A 63 4.59 -19.34 7.12
C TYR A 63 4.76 -18.12 8.03
N ARG A 64 5.63 -18.26 9.02
CA ARG A 64 6.01 -17.21 9.97
C ARG A 64 7.50 -16.96 9.90
N ASP A 65 7.85 -15.69 9.95
CA ASP A 65 9.20 -15.14 10.06
C ASP A 65 10.22 -15.75 9.07
N LYS A 66 9.81 -15.91 7.82
CA LYS A 66 10.72 -16.36 6.76
C LYS A 66 11.51 -15.17 6.23
N GLU A 67 12.83 -15.30 6.22
CA GLU A 67 13.71 -14.21 5.84
C GLU A 67 14.06 -14.22 4.35
N VAL A 68 14.19 -13.02 3.80
CA VAL A 68 14.76 -12.75 2.48
C VAL A 68 15.74 -11.60 2.61
N SER A 69 16.89 -11.70 1.95
CA SER A 69 17.93 -10.67 1.96
C SER A 69 18.09 -10.06 0.57
N LEU A 70 18.11 -8.74 0.55
CA LEU A 70 18.36 -7.90 -0.60
C LEU A 70 19.74 -7.27 -0.44
N SER A 71 20.55 -7.31 -1.50
CA SER A 71 21.93 -6.80 -1.48
C SER A 71 22.24 -6.07 -2.77
N ASN A 72 22.62 -4.79 -2.68
CA ASN A 72 23.00 -3.97 -3.83
C ASN A 72 24.14 -4.63 -4.62
N VAL A 73 25.08 -5.26 -3.92
CA VAL A 73 26.22 -5.96 -4.55
C VAL A 73 25.74 -7.14 -5.39
N GLN A 74 24.74 -7.87 -4.93
CA GLN A 74 24.16 -8.99 -5.68
C GLN A 74 23.35 -8.48 -6.87
N ALA A 75 22.58 -7.41 -6.71
CA ALA A 75 21.85 -6.75 -7.80
C ALA A 75 22.79 -6.28 -8.92
N ILE A 76 23.89 -5.61 -8.57
CA ILE A 76 24.92 -5.15 -9.52
C ILE A 76 25.55 -6.33 -10.26
N LYS A 77 25.91 -7.41 -9.54
CA LYS A 77 26.49 -8.61 -10.16
C LYS A 77 25.54 -9.29 -11.15
N ASN A 78 24.24 -9.19 -10.92
CA ASN A 78 23.20 -9.76 -11.77
C ASN A 78 22.81 -8.85 -12.95
N GLY A 79 23.64 -7.85 -13.28
CA GLY A 79 23.49 -7.08 -14.50
C GLY A 79 22.66 -5.80 -14.36
N CYS A 80 22.27 -5.41 -13.14
CA CYS A 80 21.65 -4.11 -12.78
C CYS A 80 20.87 -3.49 -13.95
N PRO A 81 19.72 -4.06 -14.32
CA PRO A 81 18.94 -3.53 -15.42
C PRO A 81 18.61 -2.05 -15.18
N SER A 82 18.88 -1.19 -16.16
CA SER A 82 18.56 0.24 -16.10
C SER A 82 17.07 0.53 -15.99
N ASP A 83 16.24 -0.44 -16.35
CA ASP A 83 14.80 -0.29 -16.59
C ASP A 83 13.93 -1.31 -15.82
N PHE A 84 14.52 -2.16 -14.94
CA PHE A 84 13.76 -3.21 -14.25
C PHE A 84 13.99 -3.21 -12.73
N ASN A 85 12.89 -3.41 -11.99
CA ASN A 85 12.88 -3.64 -10.56
C ASN A 85 13.26 -5.09 -10.24
N PHE A 86 13.91 -5.31 -9.09
CA PHE A 86 13.94 -6.65 -8.50
C PHE A 86 12.65 -6.85 -7.72
N TYR A 87 12.07 -8.04 -7.80
CA TYR A 87 10.81 -8.33 -7.11
C TYR A 87 11.05 -9.32 -5.98
N VAL A 88 10.46 -9.05 -4.82
CA VAL A 88 10.36 -10.01 -3.72
C VAL A 88 8.97 -10.61 -3.78
N GLU A 89 8.86 -11.83 -4.28
CA GLU A 89 7.61 -12.57 -4.31
C GLU A 89 7.41 -13.29 -2.98
N PHE A 90 6.27 -13.08 -2.33
CA PHE A 90 5.86 -13.79 -1.12
C PHE A 90 5.04 -15.04 -1.48
N ALA A 91 5.69 -16.02 -2.10
CA ALA A 91 5.06 -17.30 -2.42
C ALA A 91 4.63 -18.07 -1.18
N ASP A 92 3.66 -18.98 -1.32
CA ASP A 92 3.15 -19.81 -0.21
C ASP A 92 4.24 -20.62 0.54
N SER A 93 5.38 -20.91 -0.11
CA SER A 93 6.52 -21.62 0.48
C SER A 93 7.52 -20.72 1.22
N GLY A 94 7.43 -19.40 1.05
CA GLY A 94 8.33 -18.40 1.61
C GLY A 94 8.68 -17.29 0.60
N PRO A 95 9.24 -16.16 1.07
CA PRO A 95 9.68 -15.09 0.21
C PRO A 95 10.87 -15.52 -0.66
N ARG A 96 10.87 -15.09 -1.92
CA ARG A 96 11.98 -15.28 -2.85
C ARG A 96 12.24 -14.02 -3.66
N VAL A 97 13.51 -13.75 -3.94
CA VAL A 97 13.91 -12.69 -4.88
C VAL A 97 13.79 -13.25 -6.30
N LEU A 98 13.01 -12.59 -7.14
CA LEU A 98 12.90 -12.90 -8.56
C LEU A 98 14.08 -12.28 -9.31
N GLY A 99 14.69 -13.06 -10.20
CA GLY A 99 15.73 -12.56 -11.09
C GLY A 99 15.19 -11.56 -12.12
N PRO A 100 16.08 -10.79 -12.78
CA PRO A 100 15.68 -9.82 -13.81
C PRO A 100 15.00 -10.45 -15.04
N ASP A 101 15.24 -11.74 -15.30
CA ASP A 101 14.60 -12.52 -16.37
C ASP A 101 13.25 -13.12 -15.96
N GLU A 102 12.94 -13.10 -14.66
CA GLU A 102 11.63 -13.47 -14.13
C GLU A 102 10.79 -12.19 -14.09
N SER A 103 10.08 -11.93 -15.19
CA SER A 103 9.18 -10.76 -15.37
C SER A 103 8.29 -10.55 -14.15
N ASN A 104 7.83 -9.30 -13.91
CA ASN A 104 6.86 -9.01 -12.85
C ASN A 104 5.75 -10.07 -12.89
N PRO A 105 5.65 -10.91 -11.84
CA PRO A 105 4.79 -12.06 -11.89
C PRO A 105 3.34 -11.62 -11.86
N ARG A 106 2.97 -10.34 -11.79
CA ARG A 106 1.58 -9.85 -11.93
C ARG A 106 1.19 -9.46 -13.35
N LEU A 107 2.13 -9.39 -14.28
CA LEU A 107 1.78 -9.07 -15.66
C LEU A 107 1.16 -10.32 -16.33
N ASN A 108 -0.01 -10.16 -16.94
CA ASN A 108 -0.54 -11.13 -17.88
C ASN A 108 0.30 -11.15 -19.17
N ASP A 109 0.00 -12.07 -20.10
CA ASP A 109 0.74 -12.18 -21.37
C ASP A 109 0.65 -10.92 -22.24
N ASP A 110 -0.34 -10.06 -21.97
CA ASP A 110 -0.57 -8.77 -22.64
C ASP A 110 0.17 -7.60 -21.98
N GLY A 111 0.83 -7.83 -20.83
CA GLY A 111 1.54 -6.80 -20.07
C GLY A 111 0.63 -5.95 -19.18
N ASP A 112 -0.62 -6.37 -18.95
CA ASP A 112 -1.51 -5.76 -17.96
C ASP A 112 -1.27 -6.38 -16.59
N GLN A 113 -1.24 -5.56 -15.54
CA GLN A 113 -1.21 -6.07 -14.18
C GLN A 113 -2.54 -6.75 -13.85
N THR A 114 -2.49 -8.01 -13.43
CA THR A 114 -3.63 -8.73 -12.88
C THR A 114 -3.31 -9.27 -11.49
N ASP A 115 -4.21 -9.04 -10.55
CA ASP A 115 -4.11 -9.56 -9.18
C ASP A 115 -4.58 -11.02 -9.08
N GLU A 116 -4.91 -11.66 -10.21
CA GLU A 116 -5.56 -12.96 -10.27
C GLU A 116 -4.65 -14.11 -9.79
N GLY A 117 -4.80 -14.47 -8.51
CA GLY A 117 -4.23 -15.71 -7.95
C GLY A 117 -2.69 -15.74 -7.90
N ARG A 118 -2.03 -14.60 -8.11
CA ARG A 118 -0.57 -14.49 -8.11
C ARG A 118 -0.08 -14.01 -6.74
N PRO A 119 1.10 -14.45 -6.27
CA PRO A 119 1.56 -14.09 -4.93
C PRO A 119 1.77 -12.57 -4.78
N PRO A 120 1.65 -12.05 -3.54
CA PRO A 120 2.12 -10.72 -3.19
C PRO A 120 3.56 -10.45 -3.65
N VAL A 121 3.83 -9.22 -4.10
CA VAL A 121 5.16 -8.79 -4.55
C VAL A 121 5.51 -7.45 -3.94
N LEU A 122 6.77 -7.32 -3.53
CA LEU A 122 7.40 -6.05 -3.19
C LEU A 122 8.48 -5.76 -4.23
N SER A 123 8.36 -4.65 -4.95
CA SER A 123 9.40 -4.17 -5.83
C SER A 123 10.51 -3.48 -5.03
N TRP A 124 11.74 -3.77 -5.40
CA TRP A 124 12.94 -3.15 -4.88
C TRP A 124 13.77 -2.61 -6.04
N GLU A 125 13.99 -1.30 -5.98
CA GLU A 125 14.90 -0.57 -6.83
C GLU A 125 16.23 -0.42 -6.09
N PRO A 126 17.27 -1.20 -6.44
CA PRO A 126 18.63 -0.95 -5.98
C PRO A 126 19.27 0.19 -6.78
N PRO A 127 20.25 0.91 -6.19
CA PRO A 127 20.93 2.02 -6.84
C PRO A 127 21.89 1.50 -7.93
N CYS A 128 21.34 1.24 -9.12
CA CYS A 128 22.11 0.82 -10.30
C CYS A 128 22.62 2.02 -11.11
N SER A 129 21.90 3.15 -11.11
CA SER A 129 22.35 4.44 -11.63
C SER A 129 21.41 5.56 -11.14
N TRP A 130 21.88 6.34 -10.16
CA TRP A 130 21.16 7.41 -9.42
C TRP A 130 20.22 6.90 -8.31
N ASP A 131 19.76 7.86 -7.48
CA ASP A 131 19.05 7.86 -6.16
C ASP A 131 17.85 6.89 -5.97
N ASN A 132 17.91 5.71 -6.57
CA ASN A 132 16.87 4.68 -6.66
C ASN A 132 17.15 3.62 -5.60
N GLU A 133 16.80 3.99 -4.37
CA GLU A 133 16.84 3.17 -3.19
C GLU A 133 15.44 3.16 -2.60
N VAL A 134 14.57 2.41 -3.25
CA VAL A 134 13.12 2.47 -3.04
C VAL A 134 12.60 1.05 -2.88
N LEU A 135 11.81 0.86 -1.84
CA LEU A 135 10.82 -0.22 -1.81
C LEU A 135 9.53 0.37 -2.40
N ASP A 136 9.04 -0.23 -3.47
CA ASP A 136 7.74 0.09 -4.07
C ASP A 136 6.80 -1.08 -3.79
N PHE A 137 5.65 -0.80 -3.20
CA PHE A 137 4.68 -1.82 -2.80
C PHE A 137 3.66 -2.11 -3.92
N ASP A 138 4.16 -2.16 -5.17
CA ASP A 138 3.50 -2.61 -6.42
C ASP A 138 1.95 -2.56 -6.38
N ASP A 139 1.40 -1.37 -6.12
CA ASP A 139 -0.02 -1.01 -6.20
C ASP A 139 -0.95 -1.42 -5.04
N VAL A 140 -0.43 -2.05 -3.97
CA VAL A 140 -1.20 -2.26 -2.73
C VAL A 140 -0.68 -1.34 -1.63
N PRO A 141 -1.47 -0.35 -1.19
CA PRO A 141 -1.02 0.55 -0.14
C PRO A 141 -0.72 -0.19 1.17
N VAL A 142 0.44 0.11 1.77
CA VAL A 142 0.92 -0.62 2.95
C VAL A 142 0.85 0.22 4.22
N ALA A 143 0.41 -0.38 5.32
CA ALA A 143 0.46 0.28 6.62
C ALA A 143 1.82 0.09 7.28
N LYS A 144 2.51 1.19 7.61
CA LYS A 144 3.61 1.14 8.58
C LYS A 144 3.04 0.99 9.99
N VAL A 145 3.40 -0.07 10.69
CA VAL A 145 2.92 -0.34 12.05
C VAL A 145 4.00 0.00 13.08
N ALA A 146 3.58 0.46 14.26
CA ALA A 146 4.48 0.77 15.35
C ALA A 146 5.34 -0.45 15.73
N ALA A 147 6.64 -0.22 15.93
CA ALA A 147 7.61 -1.29 16.22
C ALA A 147 7.32 -2.04 17.53
N ASP A 148 6.53 -1.44 18.43
CA ASP A 148 6.14 -1.93 19.74
C ASP A 148 4.69 -2.45 19.83
N ALA A 149 3.97 -2.56 18.70
CA ALA A 149 2.56 -2.98 18.64
C ALA A 149 2.27 -4.45 19.04
N GLY A 150 3.16 -5.11 19.79
CA GLY A 150 3.08 -6.54 20.10
C GLY A 150 3.26 -7.42 18.87
N ASP A 151 2.95 -8.71 18.98
CA ASP A 151 2.92 -9.60 17.81
C ASP A 151 1.56 -9.47 17.12
N LEU A 152 1.57 -9.01 15.87
CA LEU A 152 0.36 -8.88 15.06
C LEU A 152 -0.03 -10.25 14.51
N ASP A 153 -1.31 -10.59 14.64
CA ASP A 153 -1.92 -11.70 13.92
C ASP A 153 -2.48 -11.22 12.56
N GLN A 154 -3.11 -12.14 11.83
CA GLN A 154 -3.71 -11.87 10.53
C GLN A 154 -4.69 -10.69 10.58
N ALA A 155 -5.60 -10.69 11.57
CA ALA A 155 -6.64 -9.69 11.69
C ALA A 155 -6.06 -8.32 12.02
N GLY A 156 -5.14 -8.26 13.00
CA GLY A 156 -4.49 -7.00 13.38
C GLY A 156 -3.67 -6.38 12.25
N CYS A 157 -3.01 -7.20 11.43
CA CYS A 157 -2.25 -6.71 10.27
C CYS A 157 -3.17 -6.23 9.15
N GLN A 158 -4.23 -6.97 8.86
CA GLN A 158 -5.26 -6.60 7.88
C GLN A 158 -5.98 -5.30 8.28
N ASP A 159 -6.37 -5.16 9.54
CA ASP A 159 -7.02 -3.97 10.07
C ASP A 159 -6.10 -2.75 9.97
N ALA A 160 -4.80 -2.92 10.25
CA ALA A 160 -3.83 -1.85 10.08
C ALA A 160 -3.71 -1.38 8.62
N ALA A 161 -3.59 -2.32 7.67
CA ALA A 161 -3.53 -2.03 6.24
C ALA A 161 -4.77 -1.24 5.77
N ARG A 162 -5.97 -1.75 6.10
CA ARG A 162 -7.25 -1.11 5.73
C ARG A 162 -7.43 0.25 6.39
N ALA A 163 -7.04 0.40 7.65
CA ALA A 163 -7.09 1.69 8.34
C ALA A 163 -6.17 2.73 7.67
N ALA A 164 -4.98 2.32 7.23
CA ALA A 164 -4.02 3.20 6.54
C ALA A 164 -4.54 3.67 5.16
N VAL A 165 -5.25 2.81 4.44
CA VAL A 165 -5.98 3.19 3.22
C VAL A 165 -7.05 4.24 3.53
N GLY A 166 -7.86 3.99 4.57
CA GLY A 166 -8.98 4.85 4.94
C GLY A 166 -8.58 6.20 5.56
N ASN A 167 -7.37 6.35 6.10
CA ASN A 167 -6.89 7.62 6.67
C ASN A 167 -5.75 8.28 5.89
N GLY A 168 -5.28 7.62 4.82
CA GLY A 168 -4.22 8.05 3.92
C GLY A 168 -2.82 8.05 4.53
N THR A 169 -2.60 7.27 5.59
CA THR A 169 -1.25 7.03 6.16
C THR A 169 -0.55 5.83 5.54
N HIS A 170 -1.13 5.24 4.48
CA HIS A 170 -0.49 4.17 3.75
C HIS A 170 0.80 4.63 3.07
N VAL A 171 1.64 3.66 2.77
CA VAL A 171 2.94 3.81 2.15
C VAL A 171 2.92 3.05 0.84
N ASP A 172 2.95 3.78 -0.28
CA ASP A 172 3.10 3.16 -1.61
C ASP A 172 4.59 2.95 -1.90
N ARG A 173 5.42 3.92 -1.52
CA ARG A 173 6.87 3.91 -1.73
C ARG A 173 7.61 4.30 -0.48
N TYR A 174 8.65 3.57 -0.14
CA TYR A 174 9.48 3.83 1.02
C TYR A 174 10.96 3.89 0.64
N LYS A 175 11.62 5.00 0.95
CA LYS A 175 13.06 5.15 0.68
C LYS A 175 13.85 4.24 1.63
N THR A 176 14.74 3.40 1.11
CA THR A 176 15.48 2.43 1.93
C THR A 176 16.37 3.11 2.98
N ARG A 177 16.87 4.31 2.70
CA ARG A 177 17.61 5.15 3.68
C ARG A 177 16.81 5.50 4.94
N ALA A 178 15.49 5.40 4.90
CA ALA A 178 14.60 5.64 6.04
C ALA A 178 14.21 4.35 6.79
N LEU A 179 14.72 3.19 6.36
CA LEU A 179 14.46 1.92 7.01
C LEU A 179 15.37 1.74 8.21
N ALA A 180 14.78 1.26 9.31
CA ALA A 180 15.51 0.86 10.50
C ALA A 180 15.14 -0.58 10.87
N ALA A 181 16.08 -1.29 11.50
CA ALA A 181 15.78 -2.58 12.11
C ALA A 181 14.61 -2.42 13.11
N GLY A 182 13.63 -3.30 13.01
CA GLY A 182 12.40 -3.26 13.79
C GLY A 182 11.23 -2.53 13.12
N ASP A 183 11.44 -1.84 11.99
CA ASP A 183 10.32 -1.33 11.18
C ASP A 183 9.41 -2.49 10.74
N ARG A 184 8.10 -2.23 10.74
CA ARG A 184 7.07 -3.22 10.43
C ARG A 184 6.06 -2.66 9.44
N PHE A 185 5.63 -3.49 8.51
CA PHE A 185 4.73 -3.13 7.43
C PHE A 185 3.66 -4.20 7.25
N CYS A 186 2.42 -3.78 7.08
CA CYS A 186 1.25 -4.63 6.94
C CYS A 186 0.52 -4.35 5.62
N GLU A 187 0.23 -5.42 4.91
CA GLU A 187 -0.32 -5.36 3.56
C GLU A 187 -1.47 -6.37 3.42
N ASP A 188 -2.61 -5.92 2.88
CA ASP A 188 -3.81 -6.72 2.64
C ASP A 188 -4.08 -6.85 1.13
N PHE A 189 -3.73 -8.01 0.57
CA PHE A 189 -4.04 -8.39 -0.81
C PHE A 189 -5.39 -9.06 -0.86
N ALA A 190 -6.45 -8.26 -0.87
CA ALA A 190 -7.83 -8.76 -0.82
C ALA A 190 -8.16 -9.69 -2.01
N ALA A 191 -7.73 -9.33 -3.24
CA ALA A 191 -7.95 -10.12 -4.45
C ALA A 191 -7.33 -11.53 -4.35
N GLY A 192 -6.06 -11.62 -3.96
CA GLY A 192 -5.36 -12.90 -3.75
C GLY A 192 -5.72 -13.61 -2.44
N GLY A 193 -6.45 -12.96 -1.53
CA GLY A 193 -6.71 -13.46 -0.18
C GLY A 193 -5.42 -13.71 0.58
N ARG A 194 -4.53 -12.71 0.62
CA ARG A 194 -3.24 -12.81 1.32
C ARG A 194 -3.04 -11.60 2.22
N VAL A 195 -2.50 -11.83 3.41
CA VAL A 195 -2.07 -10.76 4.32
C VAL A 195 -0.59 -10.98 4.60
N VAL A 196 0.22 -9.93 4.42
CA VAL A 196 1.67 -9.98 4.62
C VAL A 196 2.05 -9.04 5.76
N LEU A 197 2.77 -9.56 6.75
CA LEU A 197 3.51 -8.77 7.73
C LEU A 197 5.00 -8.84 7.39
N LEU A 198 5.58 -7.69 7.05
CA LEU A 198 7.01 -7.53 6.82
C LEU A 198 7.66 -6.87 8.02
N ARG A 199 8.83 -7.37 8.42
CA ARG A 199 9.68 -6.79 9.45
C ARG A 199 11.08 -6.60 8.91
N VAL A 200 11.64 -5.41 9.09
CA VAL A 200 13.07 -5.17 8.84
C VAL A 200 13.87 -5.82 9.96
N VAL A 201 14.58 -6.89 9.65
CA VAL A 201 15.48 -7.58 10.60
C VAL A 201 16.82 -6.88 10.65
N LYS A 202 17.34 -6.51 9.48
CA LYS A 202 18.64 -5.85 9.33
C LYS A 202 18.55 -4.80 8.22
N ALA A 203 19.03 -3.61 8.50
CA ALA A 203 19.33 -2.60 7.49
C ALA A 203 20.76 -2.11 7.75
N SER A 204 21.65 -2.26 6.76
CA SER A 204 23.05 -1.87 6.91
C SER A 204 23.61 -1.15 5.69
N GLY A 205 24.54 -0.23 5.95
CA GLY A 205 25.03 0.75 4.99
C GLY A 205 24.35 2.11 5.21
N SER A 206 25.03 3.18 4.77
CA SER A 206 24.42 4.50 4.64
C SER A 206 24.84 5.09 3.29
N PRO A 207 23.97 5.01 2.27
CA PRO A 207 22.62 4.45 2.34
C PRO A 207 22.56 2.91 2.47
N VAL A 208 21.36 2.37 2.77
CA VAL A 208 21.15 0.93 3.04
C VAL A 208 21.47 0.11 1.79
N GLY A 209 22.57 -0.64 1.87
CA GLY A 209 23.06 -1.52 0.78
C GLY A 209 22.78 -3.00 1.00
N GLU A 210 22.43 -3.38 2.23
CA GLU A 210 21.92 -4.70 2.58
C GLU A 210 20.68 -4.55 3.45
N LEU A 211 19.61 -5.23 3.06
CA LEU A 211 18.33 -5.24 3.75
C LEU A 211 17.90 -6.70 3.94
N THR A 212 17.66 -7.12 5.18
CA THR A 212 17.01 -8.40 5.48
C THR A 212 15.62 -8.13 5.99
N LEU A 213 14.63 -8.69 5.29
CA LEU A 213 13.23 -8.66 5.64
C LEU A 213 12.84 -10.03 6.19
N SER A 214 12.02 -10.04 7.22
CA SER A 214 11.30 -11.23 7.70
C SER A 214 9.83 -11.07 7.36
N ALA A 215 9.26 -12.07 6.70
CA ALA A 215 7.88 -12.09 6.26
C ALA A 215 7.07 -13.15 7.01
N THR A 216 5.87 -12.76 7.44
CA THR A 216 4.82 -13.68 7.86
C THR A 216 3.66 -13.54 6.88
N LEU A 217 3.19 -14.66 6.34
CA LEU A 217 2.12 -14.69 5.34
C LEU A 217 0.95 -15.54 5.84
N TRP A 218 -0.24 -14.96 5.76
CA TRP A 218 -1.49 -15.67 5.97
C TRP A 218 -2.25 -15.73 4.65
N ALA A 219 -2.92 -16.86 4.43
CA ALA A 219 -3.92 -17.00 3.39
C ALA A 219 -5.31 -16.86 4.00
N GLY A 220 -6.12 -16.01 3.39
CA GLY A 220 -7.54 -15.86 3.65
C GLY A 220 -8.36 -16.41 2.48
N PRO A 221 -9.69 -16.31 2.58
CA PRO A 221 -10.51 -16.42 1.39
C PRO A 221 -10.07 -15.34 0.40
N ALA A 222 -9.61 -15.76 -0.78
CA ALA A 222 -9.45 -14.84 -1.89
C ALA A 222 -10.80 -14.21 -2.18
N LYS A 223 -10.82 -12.89 -2.40
CA LYS A 223 -11.97 -12.25 -2.99
C LYS A 223 -12.04 -12.80 -4.42
N THR A 224 -12.86 -13.82 -4.64
CA THR A 224 -13.27 -14.15 -6.00
C THR A 224 -13.85 -12.88 -6.58
N GLU A 225 -13.27 -12.37 -7.66
CA GLU A 225 -13.96 -11.39 -8.49
C GLU A 225 -15.31 -12.02 -8.82
N GLY A 226 -16.36 -11.54 -8.15
CA GLY A 226 -17.71 -11.90 -8.48
C GLY A 226 -18.02 -11.40 -9.88
N ALA A 227 -19.21 -11.72 -10.38
CA ALA A 227 -19.73 -10.92 -11.49
C ALA A 227 -19.59 -9.42 -11.13
N PRO A 228 -19.22 -8.55 -12.09
CA PRO A 228 -19.16 -7.12 -11.85
C PRO A 228 -20.41 -6.65 -11.10
N ALA A 229 -20.24 -5.76 -10.13
CA ALA A 229 -21.37 -5.19 -9.40
C ALA A 229 -22.40 -4.68 -10.40
N GLN A 230 -23.65 -5.10 -10.24
CA GLN A 230 -24.73 -4.67 -11.12
C GLN A 230 -25.30 -3.35 -10.62
N PRO A 231 -25.91 -2.55 -11.51
CA PRO A 231 -26.82 -1.47 -11.15
C PRO A 231 -27.65 -1.75 -9.88
N GLY A 232 -27.36 -1.00 -8.83
CA GLY A 232 -28.05 -1.03 -7.54
C GLY A 232 -27.40 -1.90 -6.46
N ASP A 233 -26.37 -2.67 -6.78
CA ASP A 233 -25.60 -3.41 -5.79
C ASP A 233 -24.80 -2.45 -4.89
N LYS A 234 -24.74 -2.78 -3.59
CA LYS A 234 -23.78 -2.13 -2.68
C LYS A 234 -22.38 -2.65 -2.98
N VAL A 235 -21.47 -1.75 -3.34
CA VAL A 235 -20.04 -2.08 -3.53
C VAL A 235 -19.37 -2.22 -2.16
N TYR A 236 -19.63 -1.28 -1.27
CA TYR A 236 -19.23 -1.33 0.12
C TYR A 236 -20.17 -0.53 1.01
N GLU A 237 -20.23 -0.91 2.29
CA GLU A 237 -21.15 -0.33 3.27
C GLU A 237 -20.41 0.13 4.51
N ASN A 238 -20.77 1.34 4.97
CA ASN A 238 -20.29 1.97 6.19
C ASN A 238 -18.76 2.03 6.35
N GLN A 239 -18.00 2.07 5.25
CA GLN A 239 -16.55 2.09 5.28
C GLN A 239 -16.02 3.40 5.88
N PRO A 240 -15.17 3.35 6.91
CA PRO A 240 -14.66 4.56 7.54
C PRO A 240 -13.58 5.20 6.68
N VAL A 241 -13.65 6.52 6.51
CA VAL A 241 -12.55 7.32 5.96
C VAL A 241 -12.28 8.56 6.80
N THR A 242 -11.01 8.92 6.93
CA THR A 242 -10.58 10.09 7.69
C THR A 242 -9.62 10.94 6.89
N VAL A 243 -9.86 12.25 6.89
CA VAL A 243 -8.91 13.25 6.41
C VAL A 243 -8.51 14.16 7.57
N SER A 244 -7.23 14.56 7.65
CA SER A 244 -6.73 15.35 8.77
C SER A 244 -5.53 16.23 8.43
N ASP A 245 -5.41 17.34 9.17
CA ASP A 245 -4.28 18.25 9.10
C ASP A 245 -2.96 17.59 9.45
N ASP A 246 -2.96 16.65 10.40
CA ASP A 246 -1.72 16.02 10.87
C ASP A 246 -1.12 15.12 9.80
N VAL A 247 -1.94 14.33 9.11
CA VAL A 247 -1.48 13.53 7.97
C VAL A 247 -1.07 14.45 6.82
N ALA A 248 -1.87 15.46 6.49
CA ALA A 248 -1.50 16.44 5.46
C ALA A 248 -0.12 17.08 5.72
N LYS A 249 0.16 17.48 6.97
CA LYS A 249 1.45 18.04 7.38
C LYS A 249 2.57 17.01 7.34
N GLY A 250 2.31 15.78 7.78
CA GLY A 250 3.25 14.66 7.69
C GLY A 250 3.71 14.40 6.26
N HIS A 251 2.83 14.65 5.28
CA HIS A 251 3.10 14.55 3.84
C HIS A 251 3.59 15.87 3.21
N GLY A 252 4.08 16.82 4.00
CA GLY A 252 4.65 18.08 3.49
C GLY A 252 3.63 19.18 3.21
N CYS A 253 2.51 19.18 3.92
CA CYS A 253 1.39 20.12 3.77
C CYS A 253 0.77 20.05 2.36
N VAL A 254 0.03 18.97 2.12
CA VAL A 254 -0.56 18.63 0.81
C VAL A 254 -2.07 18.39 0.92
N PHE A 255 -2.79 18.39 -0.20
CA PHE A 255 -4.24 18.13 -0.22
C PHE A 255 -4.53 16.66 0.08
N GLY A 256 -5.54 16.40 0.91
CA GLY A 256 -6.12 15.06 1.03
C GLY A 256 -7.15 14.86 -0.07
N SER A 257 -7.28 13.64 -0.58
CA SER A 257 -8.23 13.30 -1.62
C SER A 257 -8.80 11.93 -1.36
N VAL A 258 -10.13 11.81 -1.36
CA VAL A 258 -10.83 10.54 -1.19
C VAL A 258 -11.34 10.09 -2.55
N GLY A 259 -10.90 8.91 -2.99
CA GLY A 259 -11.46 8.18 -4.12
C GLY A 259 -12.45 7.12 -3.62
N LEU A 260 -13.58 6.99 -4.32
CA LEU A 260 -14.71 6.13 -4.00
C LEU A 260 -14.91 5.02 -5.05
N GLY A 261 -14.30 5.16 -6.22
CA GLY A 261 -14.42 4.24 -7.36
C GLY A 261 -13.85 2.83 -7.15
N SER A 262 -12.97 2.65 -6.17
CA SER A 262 -12.43 1.34 -5.79
C SER A 262 -13.43 0.49 -4.99
N ASP A 263 -13.04 -0.71 -4.58
CA ASP A 263 -13.87 -1.62 -3.76
C ASP A 263 -13.94 -1.23 -2.28
N MET A 264 -13.14 -0.24 -1.88
CA MET A 264 -13.22 0.50 -0.64
C MET A 264 -12.77 1.94 -0.90
N PRO A 265 -13.18 2.91 -0.07
CA PRO A 265 -12.75 4.27 -0.27
C PRO A 265 -11.28 4.45 0.12
N VAL A 266 -10.52 5.18 -0.71
CA VAL A 266 -9.07 5.36 -0.57
C VAL A 266 -8.74 6.82 -0.33
N VAL A 267 -7.96 7.13 0.70
CA VAL A 267 -7.51 8.50 0.98
C VAL A 267 -6.06 8.67 0.55
N THR A 268 -5.78 9.61 -0.35
CA THR A 268 -4.43 9.91 -0.84
C THR A 268 -4.06 11.36 -0.55
N TYR A 269 -2.81 11.60 -0.13
CA TYR A 269 -2.28 12.95 0.11
C TYR A 269 -1.31 13.37 -0.99
N ARG A 270 -1.64 14.44 -1.73
CA ARG A 270 -0.95 14.83 -2.98
C ARG A 270 -0.71 16.33 -3.12
N SER A 271 0.47 16.68 -3.63
CA SER A 271 0.95 18.07 -3.75
C SER A 271 0.32 18.86 -4.88
N ARG A 272 -0.33 18.20 -5.84
CA ARG A 272 -1.08 18.82 -6.96
C ARG A 272 -2.38 18.06 -7.17
N LEU A 273 -3.41 18.77 -7.63
CA LEU A 273 -4.72 18.22 -8.00
C LEU A 273 -4.83 17.90 -9.51
N ASN A 274 -3.72 17.88 -10.25
CA ASN A 274 -3.75 17.64 -11.70
C ASN A 274 -4.00 16.15 -11.99
N GLY A 275 -4.99 15.85 -12.84
CA GLY A 275 -5.28 14.48 -13.31
C GLY A 275 -6.63 13.89 -12.88
N GLY A 276 -7.55 14.71 -12.35
CA GLY A 276 -8.79 14.25 -11.73
C GLY A 276 -8.65 14.40 -10.21
N GLY A 277 -9.30 15.44 -9.67
CA GLY A 277 -9.52 15.56 -8.24
C GLY A 277 -10.28 14.33 -7.75
N GLY A 278 -10.00 13.88 -6.52
CA GLY A 278 -10.83 12.80 -5.97
C GLY A 278 -12.29 13.23 -5.87
N ASP A 279 -13.15 12.25 -5.65
CA ASP A 279 -14.59 12.48 -5.41
C ASP A 279 -14.81 13.47 -4.27
N ILE A 280 -13.88 13.49 -3.32
CA ILE A 280 -13.82 14.43 -2.23
C ILE A 280 -12.39 14.93 -2.06
N GLU A 281 -12.24 16.21 -1.80
CA GLU A 281 -10.96 16.83 -1.52
C GLU A 281 -10.98 17.54 -0.17
N TYR A 282 -9.89 17.37 0.56
CA TYR A 282 -9.62 18.01 1.83
C TYR A 282 -8.50 19.04 1.67
N PHE A 283 -8.84 20.29 1.93
CA PHE A 283 -7.91 21.41 1.95
C PHE A 283 -7.46 21.62 3.40
N PRO A 284 -6.21 21.25 3.76
CA PRO A 284 -5.76 21.38 5.14
C PRO A 284 -5.56 22.86 5.54
N SER A 285 -5.55 23.10 6.84
CA SER A 285 -5.33 24.42 7.45
C SER A 285 -3.97 25.01 7.03
N CYS A 286 -2.97 24.17 6.82
CA CYS A 286 -1.62 24.63 6.47
C CYS A 286 -1.52 25.19 5.04
N LEU A 287 -2.47 24.87 4.16
CA LEU A 287 -2.56 25.43 2.79
C LEU A 287 -3.57 26.58 2.70
N SER A 288 -4.71 26.46 3.39
CA SER A 288 -5.86 27.34 3.19
C SER A 288 -6.10 28.33 4.35
N GLY A 289 -5.44 28.15 5.49
CA GLY A 289 -5.69 28.88 6.74
C GLY A 289 -7.02 28.51 7.43
N SER A 290 -8.02 28.08 6.66
CA SER A 290 -9.32 27.60 7.13
C SER A 290 -9.66 26.28 6.41
N PRO A 291 -9.55 25.13 7.09
CA PRO A 291 -9.69 23.84 6.44
C PRO A 291 -11.11 23.67 5.87
N LYS A 292 -11.21 23.07 4.69
CA LYS A 292 -12.48 22.86 4.00
C LYS A 292 -12.51 21.54 3.24
N MET A 293 -13.71 21.04 3.03
CA MET A 293 -14.01 19.91 2.16
C MET A 293 -14.59 20.43 0.84
N ARG A 294 -14.20 19.84 -0.29
CA ARG A 294 -14.87 20.00 -1.57
C ARG A 294 -15.38 18.63 -2.01
N PHE A 295 -16.66 18.54 -2.33
CA PHE A 295 -17.28 17.35 -2.88
C PHE A 295 -17.52 17.58 -4.37
N SER A 296 -17.06 16.65 -5.20
CA SER A 296 -17.20 16.67 -6.65
C SER A 296 -18.45 15.91 -7.09
N ALA A 297 -18.93 16.20 -8.30
CA ALA A 297 -20.15 15.65 -8.90
C ALA A 297 -21.45 16.19 -8.28
N TYR A 298 -22.60 15.59 -8.60
CA TYR A 298 -23.89 16.05 -8.10
C TYR A 298 -24.00 15.71 -6.62
N VAL A 299 -24.00 16.73 -5.76
CA VAL A 299 -23.99 16.55 -4.31
C VAL A 299 -25.13 17.30 -3.64
N ALA A 300 -25.77 16.63 -2.69
CA ALA A 300 -26.80 17.22 -1.83
C ALA A 300 -26.47 16.95 -0.36
N ARG A 301 -26.51 17.99 0.48
CA ARG A 301 -26.52 17.82 1.93
C ARG A 301 -27.89 17.31 2.35
N VAL A 302 -27.92 16.22 3.10
CA VAL A 302 -29.15 15.58 3.56
C VAL A 302 -29.28 15.64 5.07
N LYS A 303 -30.51 15.80 5.56
CA LYS A 303 -30.78 15.93 7.00
C LYS A 303 -30.95 14.57 7.67
N GLY A 304 -30.14 14.31 8.69
CA GLY A 304 -30.40 13.31 9.73
C GLY A 304 -29.88 11.90 9.42
N ALA A 305 -29.78 11.11 10.49
CA ALA A 305 -29.25 9.75 10.50
C ALA A 305 -30.17 8.68 9.88
N ALA A 306 -31.16 9.07 9.07
CA ALA A 306 -32.02 8.11 8.41
C ALA A 306 -31.18 7.24 7.46
N ASP A 307 -31.45 5.94 7.46
CA ASP A 307 -30.83 5.02 6.51
C ASP A 307 -31.37 5.33 5.12
N MET A 308 -30.66 6.20 4.41
CA MET A 308 -30.92 6.46 3.01
C MET A 308 -30.54 5.23 2.19
N ASP A 309 -31.50 4.75 1.43
CA ASP A 309 -31.24 3.79 0.37
C ASP A 309 -30.72 4.49 -0.89
N LEU A 310 -30.33 3.67 -1.86
CA LEU A 310 -29.83 4.10 -3.16
C LEU A 310 -30.74 5.14 -3.82
N THR A 311 -32.03 4.84 -3.94
CA THR A 311 -32.99 5.67 -4.68
C THR A 311 -33.17 7.02 -4.00
N ALA A 312 -33.35 7.05 -2.67
CA ALA A 312 -33.48 8.29 -1.94
C ALA A 312 -32.22 9.15 -2.03
N CYS A 313 -31.04 8.52 -2.02
CA CYS A 313 -29.76 9.24 -2.11
C CYS A 313 -29.50 9.78 -3.52
N GLN A 314 -29.79 8.98 -4.55
CA GLN A 314 -29.70 9.40 -5.95
C GLN A 314 -30.69 10.54 -6.25
N ASP A 315 -31.93 10.44 -5.79
CA ASP A 315 -32.94 11.50 -5.95
C ASP A 315 -32.53 12.80 -5.23
N ALA A 316 -31.92 12.69 -4.04
CA ALA A 316 -31.40 13.84 -3.34
C ALA A 316 -30.25 14.48 -4.11
N ALA A 317 -29.27 13.70 -4.58
CA ALA A 317 -28.13 14.17 -5.36
C ALA A 317 -28.56 14.80 -6.69
N ALA A 318 -29.53 14.21 -7.40
CA ALA A 318 -30.09 14.74 -8.64
C ALA A 318 -30.81 16.09 -8.46
N ARG A 319 -31.30 16.37 -7.25
CA ARG A 319 -31.89 17.65 -6.85
C ARG A 319 -30.87 18.56 -6.14
N GLY A 320 -29.61 18.15 -6.11
CA GLY A 320 -28.52 18.77 -5.37
C GLY A 320 -28.21 20.20 -5.80
N GLU A 321 -27.46 20.87 -4.94
CA GLU A 321 -27.28 22.33 -4.98
C GLU A 321 -26.24 22.76 -6.03
N SER A 322 -25.30 21.88 -6.40
CA SER A 322 -24.17 22.18 -7.29
C SER A 322 -23.47 20.90 -7.76
N ASN A 323 -22.71 21.00 -8.86
CA ASN A 323 -21.77 19.98 -9.33
C ASN A 323 -20.43 19.98 -8.56
N GLU A 324 -20.25 20.98 -7.70
CA GLU A 324 -19.17 21.06 -6.72
C GLU A 324 -19.71 21.75 -5.45
N LEU A 325 -19.68 21.05 -4.31
CA LEU A 325 -20.08 21.61 -3.01
C LEU A 325 -18.85 21.82 -2.14
N GLU A 326 -18.59 23.06 -1.73
CA GLU A 326 -17.56 23.37 -0.74
C GLU A 326 -18.18 23.59 0.64
N VAL A 327 -17.62 22.93 1.66
CA VAL A 327 -18.07 23.05 3.05
C VAL A 327 -16.88 23.32 3.96
N PRO A 328 -16.83 24.46 4.67
CA PRO A 328 -15.83 24.68 5.71
C PRO A 328 -15.93 23.60 6.79
N VAL A 329 -14.80 23.08 7.28
CA VAL A 329 -14.81 22.05 8.35
C VAL A 329 -15.46 22.59 9.63
N SER A 330 -15.41 23.91 9.85
CA SER A 330 -16.10 24.59 10.95
C SER A 330 -17.63 24.50 10.91
N GLU A 331 -18.21 24.14 9.77
CA GLU A 331 -19.66 24.01 9.56
C GLU A 331 -20.15 22.56 9.60
N LEU A 332 -19.24 21.59 9.57
CA LEU A 332 -19.54 20.17 9.67
C LEU A 332 -19.86 19.76 11.10
N ARG A 333 -20.82 18.85 11.27
CA ARG A 333 -21.26 18.27 12.54
C ARG A 333 -21.39 16.76 12.38
N THR A 334 -21.10 16.01 13.45
CA THR A 334 -21.44 14.59 13.50
C THR A 334 -22.93 14.39 13.21
N GLY A 335 -23.24 13.44 12.33
CA GLY A 335 -24.59 13.16 11.84
C GLY A 335 -24.98 13.92 10.58
N ASP A 336 -24.14 14.84 10.08
CA ASP A 336 -24.33 15.40 8.74
C ASP A 336 -24.21 14.29 7.68
N GLY A 337 -25.10 14.32 6.69
CA GLY A 337 -25.09 13.40 5.56
C GLY A 337 -24.91 14.14 4.24
N PHE A 338 -24.21 13.51 3.30
CA PHE A 338 -24.06 13.99 1.93
C PHE A 338 -24.36 12.84 0.96
N CYS A 339 -25.26 13.09 0.02
CA CYS A 339 -25.52 12.20 -1.09
C CYS A 339 -24.81 12.71 -2.33
N ARG A 340 -24.04 11.83 -2.96
CA ARG A 340 -23.29 12.08 -4.19
C ARG A 340 -23.82 11.16 -5.29
N PHE A 341 -23.92 11.68 -6.50
CA PHE A 341 -24.12 10.91 -7.71
C PHE A 341 -23.12 11.34 -8.79
N ASP A 342 -22.40 10.39 -9.35
CA ASP A 342 -21.51 10.59 -10.49
C ASP A 342 -22.02 9.82 -11.71
N SER A 343 -22.36 10.56 -12.77
CA SER A 343 -22.85 9.97 -14.01
C SER A 343 -21.73 9.40 -14.90
N LEU A 344 -20.48 9.84 -14.72
CA LEU A 344 -19.33 9.36 -15.50
C LEU A 344 -18.83 8.03 -14.92
N ASP A 345 -18.62 8.00 -13.61
CA ASP A 345 -18.15 6.81 -12.89
C ASP A 345 -19.30 5.86 -12.51
N LYS A 346 -20.55 6.23 -12.83
CA LYS A 346 -21.78 5.48 -12.56
C LYS A 346 -21.85 5.00 -11.11
N ASP A 347 -21.63 5.90 -10.15
CA ASP A 347 -21.75 5.59 -8.73
C ASP A 347 -22.72 6.51 -7.99
N VAL A 348 -23.31 5.98 -6.93
CA VAL A 348 -24.03 6.75 -5.91
C VAL A 348 -23.33 6.48 -4.58
N ALA A 349 -23.08 7.54 -3.80
CA ALA A 349 -22.45 7.41 -2.49
C ALA A 349 -23.18 8.22 -1.41
N LEU A 350 -23.32 7.60 -0.25
CA LEU A 350 -23.78 8.24 0.98
C LEU A 350 -22.60 8.39 1.94
N LEU A 351 -22.32 9.64 2.31
CA LEU A 351 -21.28 10.02 3.26
C LEU A 351 -21.91 10.55 4.54
N LYS A 352 -21.74 9.83 5.65
CA LYS A 352 -22.20 10.26 6.98
C LYS A 352 -21.01 10.71 7.81
N VAL A 353 -20.99 11.96 8.28
CA VAL A 353 -19.95 12.45 9.20
C VAL A 353 -20.12 11.75 10.55
N THR A 354 -19.13 10.95 10.95
CA THR A 354 -19.14 10.23 12.23
C THR A 354 -18.33 10.95 13.30
N ALA A 355 -17.28 11.67 12.92
CA ALA A 355 -16.49 12.51 13.82
C ALA A 355 -15.98 13.77 13.11
N VAL A 356 -15.87 14.87 13.85
CA VAL A 356 -15.27 16.11 13.35
C VAL A 356 -14.50 16.83 14.46
N THR A 357 -13.26 17.20 14.15
CA THR A 357 -12.47 18.14 14.94
C THR A 357 -12.31 19.40 14.13
N ALA A 358 -13.06 20.46 14.48
CA ALA A 358 -13.06 21.71 13.71
C ALA A 358 -11.89 22.66 14.06
N LYS A 359 -11.14 22.38 15.12
CA LYS A 359 -9.98 23.18 15.56
C LYS A 359 -8.70 22.50 15.11
N ALA A 360 -7.64 23.27 14.88
CA ALA A 360 -6.34 22.73 14.51
C ALA A 360 -5.77 21.82 15.62
N PRO A 361 -5.27 20.61 15.29
CA PRO A 361 -5.31 19.99 13.96
C PRO A 361 -6.72 19.51 13.61
N ALA A 362 -7.24 20.00 12.47
CA ALA A 362 -8.58 19.66 12.06
C ALA A 362 -8.63 18.24 11.48
N SER A 363 -9.77 17.57 11.66
CA SER A 363 -10.02 16.25 11.09
C SER A 363 -11.51 16.03 10.84
N VAL A 364 -11.82 15.20 9.86
CA VAL A 364 -13.18 14.77 9.55
C VAL A 364 -13.14 13.28 9.26
N THR A 365 -14.02 12.52 9.92
CA THR A 365 -14.24 11.10 9.65
C THR A 365 -15.64 10.91 9.09
N PHE A 366 -15.74 10.17 7.99
CA PHE A 366 -16.99 9.75 7.39
C PHE A 366 -17.15 8.24 7.53
N SER A 367 -18.40 7.79 7.51
CA SER A 367 -18.79 6.43 7.14
C SER A 367 -19.41 6.49 5.76
N VAL A 368 -18.88 5.71 4.82
CA VAL A 368 -19.22 5.77 3.40
C VAL A 368 -19.91 4.49 2.96
N THR A 369 -21.05 4.64 2.29
CA THR A 369 -21.72 3.55 1.58
C THR A 369 -21.77 3.92 0.10
N ARG A 370 -21.33 3.02 -0.78
CA ARG A 370 -21.37 3.19 -2.22
C ARG A 370 -22.22 2.10 -2.86
N TRP A 371 -22.98 2.51 -3.86
CA TRP A 371 -23.69 1.65 -4.78
C TRP A 371 -23.23 1.87 -6.22
N GLU A 372 -23.34 0.84 -7.04
CA GLU A 372 -23.28 1.00 -8.48
C GLU A 372 -24.56 1.70 -8.96
N ALA A 373 -24.43 2.78 -9.71
CA ALA A 373 -25.58 3.55 -10.16
C ALA A 373 -26.34 2.80 -11.27
N PRO A 374 -27.68 2.84 -11.26
CA PRO A 374 -28.44 2.39 -12.41
C PRO A 374 -28.20 3.28 -13.61
N GLU A 375 -28.10 2.68 -14.81
CA GLU A 375 -28.04 3.46 -16.04
C GLU A 375 -29.25 4.40 -16.11
N PRO A 376 -29.05 5.68 -16.47
CA PRO A 376 -30.15 6.61 -16.60
C PRO A 376 -31.14 6.09 -17.66
N SER A 377 -32.41 5.96 -17.25
CA SER A 377 -33.54 5.52 -18.09
C SER A 377 -34.01 6.59 -19.06
#